data_AF-A0A090JY92-F1
#
_entry.id   AF-A0A090JY92-F1
#
_cell.length_a   1.000
_cell.length_b   1.000
_cell.length_c   1.000
_cell.angle_alpha   90.00
_cell.angle_beta   90.00
_cell.angle_gamma   90.00
#
_symmetry.space_group_name_H-M   'P 1'
#
loop_
_entity.id
_entity.type
_entity.pdbx_description
1 polymer ?
#
loop_
_entity_poly.entity_id
_entity_poly.type
_entity_poly.pdbx_seq_one_letter_code
_entity_poly.pdbx_strand_id
1 'polypeptide(L)'
;GIEDQVLAEATPHDMIGDTVFCTSIAGDEIGRILTWGNHPARHADYELASPSLNCDVPQTYLEPILVKNATMRGTQTQFSTEYLSHEQDADGVDVRVLNRLTGSEYTIRAKYLIGADGARSKVASDIGLPLEGDMDIAGSM
;
A
#
# COMPACT_ATOMS: atom_id res chain seq x y z
N GLY A 1 -1.90 16.86 -2.61
CA GLY A 1 -2.53 17.74 -1.60
C GLY A 1 -2.79 17.07 -0.26
N ILE A 2 -1.97 16.08 0.11
CA ILE A 2 -1.91 15.50 1.46
C ILE A 2 -0.44 15.34 1.90
N GLU A 3 0.51 15.87 1.13
CA GLU A 3 1.95 15.70 1.36
C GLU A 3 2.36 16.20 2.74
N ASP A 4 1.93 17.40 3.13
CA ASP A 4 2.19 17.94 4.46
C ASP A 4 1.68 17.04 5.60
N GLN A 5 0.55 16.35 5.40
CA GLN A 5 0.01 15.42 6.41
C GLN A 5 0.88 14.16 6.52
N VAL A 6 1.41 13.68 5.38
CA VAL A 6 2.31 12.53 5.35
C VAL A 6 3.66 12.90 5.98
N LEU A 7 4.25 14.02 5.58
CA LEU A 7 5.54 14.49 6.10
C LEU A 7 5.50 14.80 7.59
N ALA A 8 4.35 15.21 8.14
CA ALA A 8 4.18 15.43 9.58
C ALA A 8 4.29 14.15 10.42
N GLU A 9 3.98 12.98 9.84
CA GLU A 9 4.04 11.67 10.50
C GLU A 9 5.23 10.81 10.04
N ALA A 10 6.03 11.33 9.09
CA ALA A 10 7.13 10.60 8.47
C ALA A 10 8.50 10.96 9.07
N THR A 11 9.44 10.01 9.01
CA THR A 11 10.86 10.30 9.18
C THR A 11 11.40 10.96 7.90
N PRO A 12 12.07 12.12 8.00
CA PRO A 12 12.55 12.85 6.84
C PRO A 12 13.72 12.14 6.13
N HIS A 13 13.99 12.55 4.89
CA HIS A 13 14.92 11.90 3.98
C HIS A 13 16.34 11.74 4.53
N ASP A 14 16.84 12.77 5.21
CA ASP A 14 18.19 12.85 5.77
C ASP A 14 18.40 11.90 6.96
N MET A 15 17.33 11.46 7.60
CA MET A 15 17.36 10.54 8.74
C MET A 15 17.25 9.05 8.34
N ILE A 16 17.00 8.74 7.06
CA ILE A 16 16.81 7.37 6.57
C ILE A 16 17.93 6.92 5.61
N GLY A 17 19.01 7.69 5.51
CA GLY A 17 20.01 7.56 4.45
C GLY A 17 21.06 6.49 4.61
N ASP A 18 21.08 5.76 5.73
CA ASP A 18 22.12 4.80 6.04
C ASP A 18 21.57 3.39 6.14
N THR A 19 22.07 2.48 5.31
CA THR A 19 21.94 1.04 5.53
C THR A 19 23.26 0.49 6.04
N VAL A 20 23.29 0.18 7.34
CA VAL A 20 24.47 -0.31 8.05
C VAL A 20 24.42 -1.83 8.16
N PHE A 21 25.46 -2.47 7.66
CA PHE A 21 25.71 -3.90 7.86
C PHE A 21 26.64 -4.04 9.06
N CYS A 22 26.18 -4.72 10.10
CA CYS A 22 26.92 -4.92 11.34
C CYS A 22 26.72 -6.35 11.84
N THR A 23 27.64 -6.83 12.68
CA THR A 23 27.52 -8.16 13.30
C THR A 23 26.36 -8.23 14.30
N SER A 24 26.06 -7.10 14.96
CA SER A 24 24.86 -6.85 15.76
C SER A 24 24.70 -5.34 15.95
N ILE A 25 23.55 -4.89 16.48
CA ILE A 25 23.27 -3.46 16.73
C ILE A 25 24.35 -2.80 17.61
N ALA A 26 24.92 -3.54 18.55
CA ALA A 26 25.99 -3.06 19.45
C ALA A 26 27.38 -3.63 19.10
N GLY A 27 27.50 -4.29 17.94
CA GLY A 27 28.74 -4.93 17.49
C GLY A 27 29.47 -4.13 16.42
N ASP A 28 30.45 -4.76 15.79
CA ASP A 28 31.26 -4.12 14.76
C ASP A 28 30.47 -3.84 13.48
N GLU A 29 30.62 -2.63 12.94
CA GLU A 29 30.18 -2.25 11.60
C GLU A 29 31.07 -2.94 10.55
N ILE A 30 30.45 -3.69 9.65
CA ILE A 30 31.10 -4.37 8.51
C ILE A 30 31.20 -3.40 7.33
N GLY A 31 30.15 -2.59 7.13
CA GLY A 31 30.11 -1.59 6.08
C GLY A 31 28.77 -0.88 6.00
N ARG A 32 28.69 0.12 5.14
CA ARG A 32 27.54 1.02 5.02
C ARG A 32 27.32 1.43 3.58
N ILE A 33 26.05 1.50 3.22
CA ILE A 33 25.61 2.04 1.94
C ILE A 33 24.79 3.30 2.24
N LEU A 34 25.14 4.41 1.58
CA LEU A 34 24.32 5.62 1.58
C LEU A 34 23.14 5.38 0.64
N THR A 35 21.99 5.01 1.22
CA THR A 35 20.80 4.58 0.49
C THR A 35 19.85 5.74 0.21
N TRP A 36 18.83 5.44 -0.61
CA TRP A 36 17.73 6.35 -0.95
C TRP A 36 18.12 7.67 -1.61
N GLY A 37 19.36 7.81 -2.10
CA GLY A 37 19.86 9.03 -2.74
C GLY A 37 20.76 9.90 -1.85
N ASN A 38 21.06 9.48 -0.62
CA ASN A 38 21.87 10.26 0.33
C ASN A 38 23.36 10.35 -0.02
N HIS A 39 23.88 9.56 -0.96
CA HIS A 39 25.25 9.75 -1.43
C HIS A 39 25.38 11.09 -2.17
N PRO A 40 26.34 11.98 -1.86
CA PRO A 40 26.46 13.29 -2.51
C PRO A 40 26.53 13.23 -4.04
N ALA A 41 27.21 12.22 -4.58
CA ALA A 41 27.28 11.98 -6.03
C ALA A 41 25.94 11.56 -6.68
N ARG A 42 24.88 11.29 -5.90
CA ARG A 42 23.54 10.90 -6.37
C ARG A 42 22.45 11.88 -5.92
N HIS A 43 22.67 12.64 -4.85
CA HIS A 43 21.65 13.53 -4.28
C HIS A 43 21.05 14.51 -5.30
N ALA A 44 21.90 15.12 -6.13
CA ALA A 44 21.45 16.05 -7.17
C ALA A 44 20.52 15.36 -8.19
N ASP A 45 20.75 14.09 -8.52
CA ASP A 45 19.87 13.35 -9.43
C ASP A 45 18.46 13.22 -8.83
N TYR A 46 18.36 13.02 -7.51
CA TYR A 46 17.08 12.87 -6.81
C TYR A 46 16.31 14.19 -6.76
N GLU A 47 16.98 15.28 -6.39
CA GLU A 47 16.36 16.62 -6.36
C GLU A 47 15.93 17.10 -7.75
N LEU A 48 16.71 16.78 -8.79
CA LEU A 48 16.36 17.12 -10.18
C LEU A 48 15.21 16.27 -10.72
N ALA A 49 15.00 15.05 -10.19
CA ALA A 49 13.96 14.14 -10.66
C ALA A 49 12.57 14.46 -10.10
N SER A 50 12.49 15.09 -8.93
CA SER A 50 11.22 15.30 -8.22
C SER A 50 11.30 16.49 -7.25
N PRO A 51 10.23 17.28 -7.09
CA PRO A 51 10.15 18.29 -6.02
C PRO A 51 10.05 17.67 -4.62
N SER A 52 9.81 16.36 -4.51
CA SER A 52 9.66 15.62 -3.26
C SER A 52 10.75 14.54 -3.13
N LEU A 53 11.33 14.41 -1.94
CA LEU A 53 12.30 13.37 -1.58
C LEU A 53 11.62 12.17 -0.90
N ASN A 54 12.36 11.07 -0.75
CA ASN A 54 11.89 9.90 0.00
C ASN A 54 11.68 10.26 1.47
N CYS A 55 10.63 9.70 2.08
CA CYS A 55 10.42 9.72 3.52
C CYS A 55 10.02 8.31 3.98
N ASP A 56 10.19 8.02 5.27
CA ASP A 56 9.75 6.76 5.86
C ASP A 56 8.51 7.00 6.72
N VAL A 57 7.38 6.44 6.30
CA VAL A 57 6.10 6.51 7.00
C VAL A 57 5.50 5.09 7.07
N PRO A 58 5.39 4.51 8.27
CA PRO A 58 4.73 3.21 8.43
C PRO A 58 3.28 3.22 7.92
N GLN A 59 2.82 2.10 7.34
CA GLN A 59 1.45 1.95 6.83
C GLN A 59 0.39 2.24 7.91
N THR A 60 0.65 1.90 9.17
CA THR A 60 -0.22 2.19 10.31
C THR A 60 -0.55 3.68 10.46
N TYR A 61 0.33 4.58 10.00
CA TYR A 61 0.11 6.03 9.98
C TYR A 61 -0.38 6.53 8.63
N LEU A 62 0.14 5.98 7.53
CA LEU A 62 -0.23 6.39 6.18
C LEU A 62 -1.69 6.01 5.83
N GLU A 63 -2.12 4.79 6.11
CA GLU A 63 -3.45 4.31 5.73
C GLU A 63 -4.59 5.14 6.35
N PRO A 64 -4.55 5.51 7.66
CA PRO A 64 -5.53 6.43 8.22
C PRO A 64 -5.59 7.79 7.53
N ILE A 65 -4.44 8.37 7.12
CA ILE A 65 -4.39 9.64 6.39
C ILE A 65 -5.14 9.49 5.05
N LEU A 66 -4.86 8.42 4.30
CA LEU A 66 -5.49 8.16 3.01
C LEU A 66 -6.99 7.97 3.14
N VAL A 67 -7.43 7.08 4.04
CA VAL A 67 -8.84 6.78 4.27
C VAL A 67 -9.60 8.02 4.71
N LYS A 68 -9.06 8.77 5.69
CA LYS A 68 -9.69 10.00 6.18
C LYS A 68 -9.88 11.00 5.05
N ASN A 69 -8.86 11.24 4.22
CA ASN A 69 -8.95 12.18 3.12
C ASN A 69 -9.92 11.71 2.02
N ALA A 70 -9.99 10.41 1.71
CA ALA A 70 -10.97 9.87 0.78
C ALA A 70 -12.41 10.06 1.27
N THR A 71 -12.66 9.76 2.55
CA THR A 71 -13.98 9.91 3.19
C THR A 71 -14.41 11.37 3.23
N MET A 72 -13.51 12.29 3.64
CA MET A 72 -13.80 13.73 3.65
C MET A 72 -14.12 14.30 2.25
N ARG A 73 -13.62 13.65 1.19
CA ARG A 73 -13.90 14.02 -0.21
C ARG A 73 -15.16 13.35 -0.78
N GLY A 74 -15.92 12.63 0.05
CA GLY A 74 -17.21 12.05 -0.31
C GLY A 74 -17.20 10.55 -0.60
N THR A 75 -16.08 9.85 -0.39
CA THR A 75 -16.04 8.38 -0.50
C THR A 75 -16.80 7.76 0.66
N GLN A 76 -17.65 6.76 0.38
CA GLN A 76 -18.26 5.95 1.42
C GLN A 76 -17.35 4.76 1.75
N THR A 77 -16.71 4.81 2.92
CA THR A 77 -15.83 3.73 3.38
C THR A 77 -16.58 2.80 4.32
N GLN A 78 -16.53 1.50 4.05
CA GLN A 78 -17.11 0.46 4.90
C GLN A 78 -16.05 -0.58 5.27
N PHE A 79 -15.52 -0.47 6.49
CA PHE A 79 -14.68 -1.51 7.07
C PHE A 79 -15.51 -2.70 7.56
N SER A 80 -14.84 -3.80 7.92
CA SER A 80 -15.50 -5.04 8.36
C SER A 80 -16.55 -5.55 7.38
N THR A 81 -16.38 -5.23 6.09
CA THR A 81 -17.21 -5.68 4.98
C THR A 81 -16.32 -6.51 4.06
N GLU A 82 -16.63 -7.78 3.94
CA GLU A 82 -15.84 -8.75 3.20
C GLU A 82 -16.47 -9.02 1.84
N TYR A 83 -15.65 -9.00 0.78
CA TYR A 83 -16.06 -9.41 -0.56
C TYR A 83 -16.26 -10.93 -0.61
N LEU A 84 -17.40 -11.39 -1.15
CA LEU A 84 -17.73 -12.82 -1.27
C LEU A 84 -17.69 -13.30 -2.73
N SER A 85 -18.32 -12.57 -3.64
CA SER A 85 -18.36 -12.89 -5.08
C SER A 85 -18.89 -11.70 -5.86
N HIS A 86 -18.81 -11.77 -7.19
CA HIS A 86 -19.51 -10.83 -8.07
C HIS A 86 -20.10 -11.54 -9.30
N GLU A 87 -21.11 -10.91 -9.88
CA GLU A 87 -21.63 -11.24 -11.22
C GLU A 87 -21.65 -9.96 -12.06
N GLN A 88 -21.21 -10.06 -13.31
CA GLN A 88 -21.17 -8.93 -14.24
C GLN A 88 -22.22 -9.12 -15.33
N ASP A 89 -22.89 -8.03 -15.69
CA ASP A 89 -23.76 -7.94 -16.87
C ASP A 89 -23.30 -6.81 -17.81
N ALA A 90 -24.16 -6.45 -18.78
CA ALA A 90 -23.85 -5.41 -19.76
C ALA A 90 -23.74 -3.98 -19.17
N ASP A 91 -24.33 -3.73 -18.00
CA ASP A 91 -24.52 -2.41 -17.40
C ASP A 91 -23.72 -2.19 -16.10
N GLY A 92 -23.08 -3.23 -15.56
CA GLY A 92 -22.29 -3.14 -14.33
C GLY A 92 -22.01 -4.48 -13.67
N VAL A 93 -21.72 -4.40 -12.36
CA VAL A 93 -21.32 -5.53 -11.52
C VAL A 93 -22.17 -5.54 -10.25
N ASP A 94 -22.74 -6.69 -9.93
CA ASP A 94 -23.38 -6.96 -8.64
C ASP A 94 -22.40 -7.68 -7.73
N VAL A 95 -22.03 -7.03 -6.62
CA VAL A 95 -21.02 -7.51 -5.68
C VAL A 95 -21.69 -8.00 -4.42
N ARG A 96 -21.54 -9.28 -4.09
CA ARG A 96 -22.00 -9.84 -2.82
C ARG A 96 -20.94 -9.60 -1.74
N VAL A 97 -21.39 -9.08 -0.61
CA VAL A 97 -20.53 -8.78 0.54
C VAL A 97 -21.13 -9.29 1.85
N LEU A 98 -20.26 -9.59 2.81
CA LEU A 98 -20.61 -9.94 4.19
C LEU A 98 -20.25 -8.80 5.13
N ASN A 99 -21.23 -8.24 5.85
CA ASN A 99 -20.94 -7.43 7.02
C ASN A 99 -20.50 -8.34 8.17
N ARG A 100 -19.21 -8.31 8.50
CA ARG A 100 -18.62 -9.18 9.53
C ARG A 100 -19.03 -8.81 10.96
N LEU A 101 -19.56 -7.60 11.18
CA LEU A 101 -20.05 -7.17 12.49
C LEU A 101 -21.46 -7.71 12.76
N THR A 102 -22.32 -7.76 11.74
CA THR A 102 -23.72 -8.20 11.88
C THR A 102 -23.98 -9.62 11.39
N GLY A 103 -23.05 -10.19 10.62
CA GLY A 103 -23.22 -11.46 9.92
C GLY A 103 -24.17 -11.40 8.72
N SER A 104 -24.57 -10.21 8.28
CA SER A 104 -25.54 -10.03 7.20
C SER A 104 -24.87 -9.96 5.84
N GLU A 105 -25.41 -10.71 4.88
CA GLU A 105 -25.01 -10.60 3.48
C GLU A 105 -25.92 -9.63 2.72
N TYR A 106 -25.34 -8.86 1.80
CA TYR A 106 -26.07 -7.97 0.92
C TYR A 106 -25.32 -7.73 -0.39
N THR A 107 -25.99 -7.10 -1.36
CA THR A 107 -25.44 -6.82 -2.70
C THR A 107 -25.22 -5.32 -2.90
N ILE A 108 -24.06 -4.98 -3.48
CA ILE A 108 -23.72 -3.63 -3.92
C ILE A 108 -23.70 -3.63 -5.45
N ARG A 109 -24.58 -2.83 -6.08
CA ARG A 109 -24.55 -2.59 -7.52
C ARG A 109 -23.56 -1.47 -7.85
N ALA A 110 -22.60 -1.74 -8.73
CA ALA A 110 -21.62 -0.75 -9.19
C ALA A 110 -21.46 -0.79 -10.71
N LYS A 111 -20.87 0.26 -11.30
CA LYS A 111 -20.49 0.26 -12.72
C LYS A 111 -19.21 -0.52 -12.99
N TYR A 112 -18.29 -0.50 -12.03
CA TYR A 112 -17.01 -1.19 -12.08
C TYR A 112 -16.65 -1.70 -10.69
N LEU A 113 -15.88 -2.78 -10.63
CA LEU A 113 -15.27 -3.31 -9.43
C LEU A 113 -13.75 -3.21 -9.55
N ILE A 114 -13.09 -2.63 -8.54
CA ILE A 114 -11.62 -2.54 -8.47
C ILE A 114 -11.13 -3.58 -7.47
N GLY A 115 -10.31 -4.54 -7.93
CA GLY A 115 -9.65 -5.53 -7.09
C GLY A 115 -8.40 -4.96 -6.42
N ALA A 116 -8.55 -4.40 -5.23
CA ALA A 116 -7.46 -3.89 -4.38
C ALA A 116 -7.36 -4.68 -3.06
N ASP A 117 -7.59 -5.99 -3.12
CA ASP A 117 -7.73 -6.92 -2.00
C ASP A 117 -6.44 -7.70 -1.65
N GLY A 118 -5.29 -7.25 -2.16
CA GLY A 118 -3.96 -7.73 -1.74
C GLY A 118 -3.42 -8.93 -2.52
N ALA A 119 -2.32 -9.52 -2.01
CA ALA A 119 -1.52 -10.53 -2.72
C ALA A 119 -2.31 -11.79 -3.14
N ARG A 120 -3.24 -12.24 -2.29
CA ARG A 120 -4.13 -13.38 -2.57
C ARG A 120 -5.51 -12.88 -3.00
N SER A 121 -5.53 -12.00 -4.00
CA SER A 121 -6.74 -11.35 -4.50
C SER A 121 -7.78 -12.38 -4.91
N LYS A 122 -8.92 -12.37 -4.20
CA LYS A 122 -10.07 -13.19 -4.55
C LYS A 122 -10.77 -12.62 -5.78
N VAL A 123 -10.77 -11.30 -5.96
CA VAL A 123 -11.32 -10.67 -7.17
C VAL A 123 -10.57 -11.16 -8.41
N ALA A 124 -9.23 -11.18 -8.39
CA ALA A 124 -8.42 -11.71 -9.48
C ALA A 124 -8.67 -13.20 -9.73
N SER A 125 -8.79 -14.01 -8.67
CA SER A 125 -9.13 -15.43 -8.78
C SER A 125 -10.49 -15.66 -9.42
N ASP A 126 -11.52 -14.90 -9.03
CA ASP A 126 -12.91 -15.11 -9.50
C ASP A 126 -13.06 -14.79 -11.00
N ILE A 127 -12.23 -13.90 -11.56
CA ILE A 127 -12.18 -13.63 -13.00
C ILE A 127 -11.21 -14.53 -13.78
N GLY A 128 -10.52 -15.45 -13.08
CA GLY A 128 -9.52 -16.33 -13.70
C GLY A 128 -8.32 -15.58 -14.26
N LEU A 129 -7.90 -14.48 -13.63
CA LEU A 129 -6.75 -13.70 -14.09
C LEU A 129 -5.47 -14.55 -13.95
N PRO A 130 -4.78 -14.90 -15.05
CA PRO A 130 -3.54 -15.67 -14.95
C PRO A 130 -2.45 -14.83 -14.27
N LEU A 131 -1.82 -15.42 -13.26
CA LEU A 131 -0.62 -14.88 -12.62
C LEU A 131 0.56 -15.78 -13.01
N GLU A 132 1.68 -15.17 -13.38
CA GLU A 132 2.92 -15.87 -13.71
C GLU A 132 3.97 -15.63 -12.61
N GLY A 133 4.84 -16.62 -12.42
CA GLY A 133 5.84 -16.65 -11.36
C GLY A 133 5.59 -17.76 -10.34
N ASP A 134 6.65 -18.19 -9.66
CA ASP A 134 6.55 -19.18 -8.60
C ASP A 134 6.21 -18.48 -7.27
N MET A 135 5.19 -18.97 -6.59
CA MET A 135 4.85 -18.55 -5.23
C MET A 135 5.86 -19.12 -4.22
N ASP A 136 5.97 -18.52 -3.03
CA ASP A 136 6.80 -19.01 -1.92
C ASP A 136 8.32 -19.11 -2.19
N ILE A 137 8.86 -18.35 -3.16
CA ILE A 137 10.32 -18.24 -3.30
C ILE A 137 10.89 -17.39 -2.16
N ALA A 138 11.81 -17.97 -1.37
CA ALA A 138 12.56 -17.27 -0.32
C ALA A 138 11.69 -16.57 0.75
N GLY A 139 10.50 -17.12 1.04
CA GLY A 139 9.62 -16.60 2.09
C GLY A 139 8.70 -15.45 1.66
N SER A 140 8.54 -15.23 0.35
CA SER A 140 7.48 -14.37 -0.17
C SER A 140 6.11 -15.06 0.00
N MET A 141 5.34 -14.64 1.02
CA MET A 141 3.93 -15.04 1.22
C MET A 141 2.96 -14.39 0.24
#